data_AF-A0A2D6R880-F1
#
_entry.id   AF-A0A2D6R880-F1
#
_cell.length_a   1.000
_cell.length_b   1.000
_cell.length_c   1.000
_cell.angle_alpha   90.00
_cell.angle_beta   90.00
_cell.angle_gamma   90.00
#
_symmetry.space_group_name_H-M   'P 1'
#
loop_
_entity.id
_entity.type
_entity.pdbx_description
1 polymer ?
#
loop_
_entity_poly.entity_id
_entity_poly.type
_entity_poly.pdbx_seq_one_letter_code
_entity_poly.pdbx_strand_id
1 'polypeptide(L)'
;MPKRTEKEEIKRDGATGVKNSGRGMKKGDAQLNKFLIDYKHCGKSFTISLKNWRKHAKDSWNDQYRHPCYGLVLGENSECKLAVIDWNVFRELVGGSDYE
;
A
#
# COMPACT_ATOMS: atom_id res chain seq x y z
N MET A 1 -2.83 -9.41 -20.11
CA MET A 1 -3.45 -8.08 -19.88
C MET A 1 -2.33 -7.05 -19.85
N PRO A 2 -2.54 -5.81 -20.30
CA PRO A 2 -1.50 -4.79 -20.21
C PRO A 2 -1.14 -4.48 -18.75
N LYS A 3 0.10 -4.02 -18.52
CA LYS A 3 0.56 -3.53 -17.22
C LYS A 3 -0.40 -2.47 -16.67
N ARG A 4 -0.86 -2.65 -15.44
CA ARG A 4 -1.75 -1.69 -14.76
C ARG A 4 -0.97 -0.47 -14.28
N THR A 5 -1.66 0.66 -14.24
CA THR A 5 -1.19 1.92 -13.66
C THR A 5 -1.63 2.07 -12.21
N GLU A 6 -0.98 2.95 -11.46
CA GLU A 6 -1.36 3.28 -10.08
C GLU A 6 -2.83 3.72 -9.97
N LYS A 7 -3.31 4.56 -10.90
CA LYS A 7 -4.71 5.00 -10.93
C LYS A 7 -5.69 3.84 -11.12
N GLU A 8 -5.31 2.84 -11.93
CA GLU A 8 -6.13 1.64 -12.13
C GLU A 8 -6.13 0.75 -10.89
N GLU A 9 -5.01 0.64 -10.18
CA GLU A 9 -4.94 -0.06 -8.89
C GLU A 9 -5.83 0.62 -7.84
N ILE A 10 -5.76 1.95 -7.72
CA ILE A 10 -6.62 2.74 -6.82
C ILE A 10 -8.09 2.45 -7.11
N LYS A 11 -8.49 2.52 -8.38
CA LYS A 11 -9.86 2.26 -8.80
C LYS A 11 -10.28 0.82 -8.50
N ARG A 12 -9.42 -0.16 -8.78
CA ARG A 12 -9.70 -1.59 -8.59
C ARG A 12 -9.89 -1.95 -7.12
N ASP A 13 -9.10 -1.34 -6.24
CA ASP A 13 -9.17 -1.58 -4.79
C ASP A 13 -10.29 -0.79 -4.10
N GLY A 14 -11.02 0.06 -4.84
CA GLY A 14 -12.00 0.97 -4.24
C GLY A 14 -11.36 2.00 -3.31
N ALA A 15 -10.06 2.27 -3.48
CA ALA A 15 -9.32 3.19 -2.64
C ALA A 15 -9.54 4.64 -3.07
N THR A 16 -9.32 5.58 -2.15
CA THR A 16 -9.40 7.01 -2.42
C THR A 16 -7.99 7.57 -2.63
N GLY A 17 -7.69 8.07 -3.83
CA GLY A 17 -6.38 8.67 -4.12
C GLY A 17 -6.06 9.86 -3.21
N VAL A 18 -4.81 9.92 -2.73
CA VAL A 18 -4.32 11.06 -1.94
C VAL A 18 -4.06 12.23 -2.90
N LYS A 19 -4.74 13.37 -2.68
CA LYS A 19 -4.52 14.58 -3.50
C LYS A 19 -3.14 15.16 -3.21
N ASN A 20 -2.16 14.89 -4.08
CA ASN A 20 -0.87 15.56 -4.09
C ASN A 20 -1.00 16.95 -4.75
N SER A 21 -1.67 17.88 -4.06
CA SER A 21 -1.91 19.23 -4.59
C SER A 21 -0.73 20.17 -4.31
N GLY A 22 0.39 20.03 -5.05
CA GLY A 22 1.43 21.05 -5.35
C GLY A 22 2.04 21.94 -4.23
N ARG A 23 1.57 21.83 -2.98
CA ARG A 23 1.87 22.63 -1.78
C ARG A 23 1.52 21.85 -0.48
N GLY A 24 1.16 20.57 -0.55
CA GLY A 24 0.46 19.85 0.53
C GLY A 24 1.27 18.74 1.20
N MET A 25 1.19 18.69 2.54
CA MET A 25 1.90 17.80 3.48
C MET A 25 1.53 16.30 3.41
N LYS A 26 0.61 15.87 2.55
CA LYS A 26 0.14 14.48 2.49
C LYS A 26 1.01 13.65 1.53
N LYS A 27 1.38 12.45 1.97
CA LYS A 27 2.30 11.54 1.28
C LYS A 27 1.66 10.16 1.20
N GLY A 28 1.91 9.41 0.12
CA GLY A 28 1.25 8.14 -0.21
C GLY A 28 0.37 8.27 -1.46
N ASP A 29 -0.11 7.14 -1.99
CA ASP A 29 -0.85 7.10 -3.25
C ASP A 29 -2.36 7.07 -3.01
N ALA A 30 -2.81 6.28 -2.05
CA ALA A 30 -4.24 6.15 -1.74
C ALA A 30 -4.53 5.74 -0.30
N GLN A 31 -5.77 6.00 0.11
CA GLN A 31 -6.34 5.62 1.39
C GLN A 31 -7.35 4.50 1.16
N LEU A 32 -7.28 3.44 1.98
CA LEU A 32 -8.26 2.37 2.01
C LEU A 32 -8.50 1.95 3.46
N ASN A 33 -9.72 2.12 3.98
CA ASN A 33 -10.05 1.85 5.38
C ASN A 33 -9.10 2.56 6.36
N LYS A 34 -8.36 1.80 7.17
CA LYS A 34 -7.34 2.30 8.12
C LYS A 34 -5.92 2.27 7.55
N PHE A 35 -5.76 2.02 6.25
CA PHE A 35 -4.47 1.95 5.59
C PHE A 35 -4.18 3.17 4.73
N LEU A 36 -2.92 3.57 4.73
CA LEU A 36 -2.31 4.40 3.69
C LEU A 36 -1.51 3.47 2.78
N ILE A 37 -1.93 3.38 1.53
CA ILE A 37 -1.36 2.51 0.51
C ILE A 37 -0.35 3.30 -0.33
N ASP A 38 0.81 2.70 -0.53
CA ASP A 38 1.83 3.11 -1.50
C ASP A 38 2.02 1.94 -2.49
N TYR A 39 1.60 2.12 -3.74
CA TYR A 39 1.64 1.09 -4.78
C TYR A 39 3.03 1.01 -5.39
N LYS A 40 3.53 -0.22 -5.56
CA LYS A 40 4.87 -0.47 -6.13
C LYS A 40 4.77 -1.47 -7.27
N HIS A 41 4.90 -0.97 -8.49
CA HIS A 41 4.95 -1.80 -9.69
C HIS A 41 6.37 -2.32 -9.89
N CYS A 42 6.55 -3.63 -9.77
CA CYS A 42 7.86 -4.28 -9.86
C CYS A 42 7.78 -5.54 -10.71
N GLY A 43 8.60 -5.60 -11.76
CA GLY A 43 8.54 -6.71 -12.73
C GLY A 43 9.08 -8.04 -12.18
N LYS A 44 10.07 -8.00 -11.28
CA LYS A 44 10.76 -9.20 -10.77
C LYS A 44 10.90 -9.24 -9.25
N SER A 45 11.33 -8.13 -8.64
CA SER A 45 11.57 -8.07 -7.20
C SER A 45 11.25 -6.69 -6.63
N PHE A 46 10.97 -6.68 -5.33
CA PHE A 46 10.82 -5.48 -4.54
C PHE A 46 11.67 -5.58 -3.28
N THR A 47 12.44 -4.54 -2.98
CA THR A 47 13.31 -4.48 -1.80
C THR A 47 12.75 -3.50 -0.78
N ILE A 48 12.55 -3.99 0.44
CA ILE A 48 12.17 -3.17 1.60
C ILE A 48 13.40 -2.95 2.48
N SER A 49 13.59 -1.72 2.92
CA SER A 49 14.64 -1.36 3.88
C SER A 49 14.00 -0.79 5.14
N LEU A 50 14.64 -0.94 6.29
CA LEU A 50 14.12 -0.35 7.53
C LEU A 50 13.85 1.16 7.39
N LYS A 51 14.69 1.87 6.63
CA LYS A 51 14.55 3.31 6.37
C LYS A 51 13.29 3.63 5.57
N ASN A 52 13.01 2.91 4.48
CA ASN A 52 11.81 3.19 3.67
C ASN A 52 10.52 2.79 4.40
N TRP A 53 10.54 1.68 5.14
CA TRP A 53 9.42 1.26 5.99
C TRP A 53 9.11 2.30 7.07
N ARG A 54 10.12 2.75 7.82
CA ARG A 54 9.94 3.78 8.87
C ARG A 54 9.41 5.10 8.30
N LYS A 55 9.85 5.49 7.10
CA LYS A 55 9.32 6.67 6.42
C LYS A 55 7.83 6.48 6.10
N HIS A 56 7.45 5.34 5.52
CA HIS A 56 6.05 5.05 5.19
C HIS A 56 5.16 4.98 6.43
N ALA A 57 5.65 4.36 7.50
CA ALA A 57 4.96 4.32 8.79
C ALA A 57 4.73 5.75 9.35
N LYS A 58 5.74 6.62 9.28
CA LYS A 58 5.61 8.02 9.69
C LYS A 58 4.61 8.78 8.82
N ASP A 59 4.66 8.59 7.51
CA ASP A 59 3.74 9.25 6.57
C ASP A 59 2.28 8.77 6.79
N SER A 60 2.09 7.47 7.06
CA SER A 60 0.80 6.86 7.41
C SER A 60 0.25 7.38 8.74
N TRP A 61 1.11 7.52 9.74
CA TRP A 61 0.76 8.11 11.03
C TRP A 61 0.28 9.57 10.89
N ASN A 62 0.99 10.36 10.08
CA ASN A 62 0.61 11.75 9.80
C ASN A 62 -0.68 11.85 8.98
N ASP A 63 -1.00 10.83 8.18
CA ASP A 63 -2.27 10.73 7.48
C ASP A 63 -3.35 10.07 8.37
N GLN A 64 -3.69 10.76 9.46
CA GLN A 64 -4.79 10.36 10.37
C GLN A 64 -4.59 9.00 11.05
N TYR A 65 -3.38 8.73 11.54
CA TYR A 65 -3.07 7.53 12.33
C TYR A 65 -3.37 6.23 11.57
N ARG A 66 -3.14 6.22 10.25
CA ARG A 66 -3.31 5.03 9.42
C ARG A 66 -2.12 4.08 9.57
N HIS A 67 -2.36 2.82 9.23
CA HIS A 67 -1.34 1.79 9.10
C HIS A 67 -0.66 1.87 7.71
N PRO A 68 0.66 1.69 7.63
CA PRO A 68 1.35 1.59 6.36
C PRO A 68 0.98 0.28 5.64
N CYS A 69 0.71 0.39 4.34
CA CYS A 69 0.58 -0.76 3.45
C CYS A 69 1.35 -0.50 2.15
N TYR A 70 2.17 -1.45 1.73
CA TYR A 70 2.65 -1.49 0.34
C TYR A 70 1.76 -2.41 -0.48
N GLY A 71 1.19 -1.87 -1.56
CA GLY A 71 0.50 -2.65 -2.59
C GLY A 71 1.50 -3.04 -3.68
N LEU A 72 2.15 -4.19 -3.55
CA LEU A 72 3.16 -4.65 -4.51
C LEU A 72 2.50 -5.31 -5.70
N VAL A 73 2.62 -4.70 -6.87
CA VAL A 73 2.10 -5.25 -8.13
C VAL A 73 3.26 -5.92 -8.86
N LEU A 74 3.27 -7.25 -8.86
CA LEU A 74 4.32 -8.11 -9.38
C LEU A 74 4.07 -8.53 -10.82
N GLY A 75 5.17 -8.73 -11.56
CA GLY A 75 5.15 -9.19 -12.95
C GLY A 75 5.08 -8.05 -13.96
N GLU A 76 5.55 -8.30 -15.18
CA GLU A 76 5.56 -7.30 -16.26
C GLU A 76 4.15 -6.81 -16.61
N ASN A 77 3.17 -7.69 -16.43
CA ASN A 77 1.76 -7.49 -16.77
C ASN A 77 0.84 -7.48 -15.54
N SER A 78 1.36 -7.10 -14.36
CA SER A 78 0.58 -6.99 -13.12
C SER A 78 -0.14 -8.30 -12.75
N GLU A 79 0.60 -9.40 -12.75
CA GLU A 79 0.13 -10.77 -12.61
C GLU A 79 -0.32 -11.10 -11.19
N CYS A 80 0.41 -10.59 -10.19
CA CYS A 80 0.13 -10.85 -8.78
C CYS A 80 0.16 -9.53 -8.00
N LYS A 81 -0.60 -9.47 -6.91
CA LYS A 81 -0.59 -8.34 -6.00
C LYS A 81 -0.44 -8.82 -4.56
N LEU A 82 0.53 -8.27 -3.85
CA LEU A 82 0.80 -8.57 -2.45
C LEU A 82 0.55 -7.33 -1.60
N ALA A 83 0.01 -7.52 -0.41
CA ALA A 83 0.00 -6.51 0.63
C ALA A 83 1.18 -6.76 1.57
N VAL A 84 2.04 -5.76 1.76
CA VAL A 84 3.04 -5.78 2.85
C VAL A 84 2.59 -4.84 3.95
N ILE A 85 2.30 -5.43 5.10
CA ILE A 85 1.78 -4.78 6.31
C ILE A 85 2.62 -5.22 7.51
N ASP A 86 2.45 -4.52 8.64
CA ASP A 86 3.08 -4.92 9.90
C ASP A 86 2.60 -6.31 10.35
N TRP A 87 3.49 -7.10 10.96
CA TRP A 87 3.19 -8.46 11.39
C TRP A 87 2.05 -8.51 12.41
N ASN A 88 2.00 -7.55 13.34
CA ASN A 88 0.93 -7.51 14.33
C ASN A 88 -0.43 -7.23 13.68
N VAL A 89 -0.46 -6.35 12.67
CA VAL A 89 -1.68 -6.09 11.88
C VAL A 89 -2.10 -7.36 11.13
N PHE A 90 -1.16 -8.10 10.54
CA PHE A 90 -1.48 -9.38 9.91
C PHE A 90 -2.09 -10.38 10.91
N ARG A 91 -1.50 -10.51 12.10
CA ARG A 91 -2.00 -11.41 13.16
C ARG A 91 -3.40 -11.03 13.63
N GLU A 92 -3.69 -9.74 13.77
CA GLU A 92 -5.03 -9.24 14.08
C GLU A 92 -6.03 -9.56 12.97
N LEU A 93 -5.65 -9.44 11.70
CA LEU A 93 -6.53 -9.70 10.56
C LEU A 93 -6.87 -11.18 10.38
N VAL A 94 -5.95 -12.10 10.69
CA VAL A 94 -6.20 -13.54 10.56
C VAL A 94 -6.86 -14.15 11.80
N GLY A 95 -6.82 -13.47 12.96
CA GLY A 95 -7.48 -13.95 14.17
C GLY A 95 -8.99 -14.05 13.98
N GLY A 96 -9.57 -15.21 14.31
CA GLY A 96 -10.99 -15.48 14.12
C GLY A 96 -11.41 -15.68 12.65
N SER A 97 -10.45 -15.89 11.73
CA SER A 97 -10.72 -16.22 10.33
C SER A 97 -10.46 -17.71 10.05
N ASP A 98 -10.83 -18.18 8.86
CA ASP A 98 -10.52 -19.55 8.39
C ASP A 98 -9.02 -19.83 8.24
N TYR A 99 -8.16 -18.81 8.39
CA TYR A 99 -6.70 -18.90 8.33
C TYR A 99 -6.04 -18.94 9.72
N GLU A 100 -6.82 -18.98 10.80
CA GLU A 100 -6.31 -19.14 12.17
C GLU A 100 -5.72 -20.53 12.44
#